data_AF-A0A350BRW6-F1
#
_entry.id   AF-A0A350BRW6-F1
#
_cell.length_a   1.000
_cell.length_b   1.000
_cell.length_c   1.000
_cell.angle_alpha   90.00
_cell.angle_beta   90.00
_cell.angle_gamma   90.00
#
_symmetry.space_group_name_H-M   'P 1'
#
loop_
_entity.id
_entity.type
_entity.pdbx_description
1 polymer ?
#
loop_
_entity_poly.entity_id
_entity_poly.type
_entity_poly.pdbx_seq_one_letter_code
_entity_poly.pdbx_strand_id
1 'polypeptide(L)'
;MSTSHKLHSFASTTDAAIPTQLNDPFLVQDKQHPLVSIAVAQLQQHLKTQTEWQHNFGLQREDTTLKPIGKMFGVLVVQTADKELGYLAAFSGKLASQNHHSYFVPPVFDSLSEDTFLNKGMRALKVINEEIKQLELAGCKATHQLMLLKEKRKAHSQGLQSQLFDAYKFSNAAGELRTPKDLFTTPPAGAGECAAPKLLQYAYQHDLMPLAIAEFWWGAPPSSAITTRTHGAYYPACEDKCRGVLGWMLG
;
A
#
# COMPACT_ATOMS: atom_id res chain seq x y z
N MET A 1 3.17 18.71 17.35
CA MET A 1 4.25 17.95 16.67
C MET A 1 4.18 18.34 15.21
N SER A 2 5.27 18.89 14.66
CA SER A 2 5.29 19.45 13.30
C SER A 2 4.78 18.44 12.29
N THR A 3 3.60 18.69 11.72
CA THR A 3 3.07 17.94 10.57
C THR A 3 4.00 18.19 9.40
N SER A 4 4.98 17.29 9.22
CA SER A 4 5.74 17.23 7.97
C SER A 4 4.73 17.00 6.86
N HIS A 5 4.40 18.07 6.16
CA HIS A 5 3.44 18.08 5.07
C HIS A 5 3.99 17.16 3.98
N LYS A 6 3.30 16.04 3.67
CA LYS A 6 3.76 15.04 2.70
C LYS A 6 3.56 15.48 1.24
N LEU A 7 3.18 16.74 1.04
CA LEU A 7 3.04 17.36 -0.26
C LEU A 7 4.42 17.75 -0.80
N HIS A 8 4.74 17.19 -1.96
CA HIS A 8 5.96 17.52 -2.69
C HIS A 8 5.65 18.58 -3.73
N SER A 9 6.48 19.61 -3.79
CA SER A 9 6.45 20.61 -4.86
C SER A 9 7.03 20.03 -6.16
N PHE A 10 6.54 20.53 -7.29
CA PHE A 10 7.14 20.22 -8.59
C PHE A 10 8.49 20.92 -8.72
N ALA A 11 9.53 20.16 -9.10
CA ALA A 11 10.90 20.67 -9.25
C ALA A 11 11.06 21.61 -10.46
N SER A 12 10.10 21.59 -11.39
CA SER A 12 10.06 22.50 -12.53
C SER A 12 8.65 23.04 -12.72
N THR A 13 8.55 24.32 -13.06
CA THR A 13 7.30 24.93 -13.55
C THR A 13 6.88 24.26 -14.85
N THR A 14 5.58 24.04 -15.03
CA THR A 14 5.03 23.44 -16.25
C THR A 14 3.79 24.20 -16.69
N ASP A 15 3.67 24.44 -18.00
CA ASP A 15 2.48 25.03 -18.63
C ASP A 15 1.38 23.97 -18.88
N ALA A 16 1.51 22.79 -18.28
CA ALA A 16 0.52 21.73 -18.40
C ALA A 16 -0.84 22.21 -17.87
N ALA A 17 -1.88 21.97 -18.66
CA ALA A 17 -3.25 22.22 -18.21
C ALA A 17 -3.54 21.42 -16.93
N ILE A 18 -4.30 22.00 -16.00
CA ILE A 18 -4.71 21.31 -14.78
C ILE A 18 -5.87 20.37 -15.13
N PRO A 19 -5.81 19.07 -14.78
CA PRO A 19 -6.93 18.16 -14.97
C PRO A 19 -8.19 18.69 -14.28
N THR A 20 -9.32 18.67 -14.99
CA THR A 20 -10.62 19.11 -14.43
C THR A 20 -11.30 18.02 -13.59
N GLN A 21 -10.90 16.77 -13.77
CA GLN A 21 -11.40 15.61 -13.03
C GLN A 21 -10.27 14.60 -12.81
N LEU A 22 -10.35 13.87 -11.70
CA LEU A 22 -9.46 12.75 -11.42
C LEU A 22 -9.66 11.63 -12.45
N ASN A 23 -8.56 11.07 -12.97
CA ASN A 23 -8.63 9.91 -13.86
C ASN A 23 -9.04 8.63 -13.11
N ASP A 24 -9.67 7.70 -13.83
CA ASP A 24 -9.99 6.37 -13.29
C ASP A 24 -8.69 5.61 -12.94
N PRO A 25 -8.45 5.26 -11.66
CA PRO A 25 -7.23 4.56 -11.25
C PRO A 25 -7.16 3.12 -11.77
N PHE A 26 -8.26 2.58 -12.32
CA PHE A 26 -8.31 1.21 -12.86
C PHE A 26 -8.04 1.15 -14.37
N LEU A 27 -7.81 2.30 -15.01
CA LEU A 27 -7.43 2.39 -16.41
C LEU A 27 -6.03 2.97 -16.54
N VAL A 28 -5.15 2.26 -17.26
CA VAL A 28 -3.85 2.83 -17.66
C VAL A 28 -4.06 3.59 -18.95
N GLN A 29 -3.85 4.91 -18.91
CA GLN A 29 -3.91 5.75 -20.10
C GLN A 29 -2.72 5.49 -21.01
N ASP A 30 -2.96 5.48 -22.33
CA ASP A 30 -1.91 5.38 -23.36
C ASP A 30 -0.86 6.49 -23.24
N LYS A 31 -1.32 7.69 -22.83
CA LYS A 31 -0.48 8.85 -22.57
C LYS A 31 -0.81 9.42 -21.20
N GLN A 32 0.19 9.42 -20.32
CA GLN A 32 0.07 10.01 -18.99
C GLN A 32 0.01 11.53 -19.06
N HIS A 33 -0.77 12.14 -18.16
CA HIS A 33 -0.79 13.58 -18.00
C HIS A 33 0.62 14.12 -17.67
N PRO A 34 1.04 15.31 -18.18
CA PRO A 34 2.38 15.83 -17.92
C PRO A 34 2.72 15.97 -16.43
N LEU A 35 1.79 16.45 -15.60
CA LEU A 35 1.99 16.55 -14.14
C LEU A 35 2.27 15.19 -13.49
N VAL A 36 1.60 14.13 -13.96
CA VAL A 36 1.85 12.77 -13.47
C VAL A 36 3.24 12.31 -13.87
N SER A 37 3.63 12.54 -15.13
CA SER A 37 4.96 12.17 -15.63
C SER A 37 6.08 12.84 -14.83
N ILE A 38 5.91 14.13 -14.48
CA ILE A 38 6.88 14.88 -13.65
C ILE A 38 6.92 14.30 -12.23
N ALA A 39 5.77 14.08 -11.59
CA ALA A 39 5.68 13.51 -10.24
C ALA A 39 6.33 12.12 -10.17
N VAL A 40 6.06 11.26 -11.16
CA VAL A 40 6.69 9.93 -11.27
C VAL A 40 8.20 10.05 -11.45
N ALA A 41 8.67 10.92 -12.34
CA ALA A 41 10.11 11.13 -12.54
C ALA A 41 10.81 11.59 -11.26
N GLN A 42 10.21 12.53 -10.51
CA GLN A 42 10.74 12.99 -9.22
C GLN A 42 10.76 11.86 -8.17
N LEU A 43 9.70 11.06 -8.07
CA LEU A 43 9.68 9.92 -7.16
C LEU A 43 10.72 8.86 -7.57
N GLN A 44 10.85 8.55 -8.86
CA GLN A 44 11.88 7.63 -9.36
C GLN A 44 13.29 8.14 -9.06
N GLN A 45 13.52 9.45 -9.15
CA GLN A 45 14.79 10.05 -8.76
C GLN A 45 15.03 9.90 -7.26
N HIS A 46 14.03 10.19 -6.42
CA HIS A 46 14.11 9.97 -4.97
C HIS A 46 14.46 8.51 -4.63
N LEU A 47 13.81 7.53 -5.28
CA LEU A 47 14.07 6.10 -5.09
C LEU A 47 15.52 5.70 -5.44
N LYS A 48 16.20 6.46 -6.29
CA LYS A 48 17.62 6.22 -6.66
C LYS A 48 18.61 6.90 -5.74
N THR A 49 18.27 8.06 -5.18
CA THR A 49 19.24 8.94 -4.51
C THR A 49 19.07 9.05 -3.00
N GLN A 50 17.92 8.66 -2.46
CA GLN A 50 17.69 8.71 -1.02
C GLN A 50 18.60 7.74 -0.25
N THR A 51 18.90 8.07 1.00
CA THR A 51 19.78 7.31 1.90
C THR A 51 19.14 6.94 3.24
N GLU A 52 17.85 7.24 3.43
CA GLU A 52 17.08 6.98 4.66
C GLU A 52 16.91 5.47 4.92
N TRP A 53 16.74 4.69 3.86
CA TRP A 53 16.50 3.25 3.95
C TRP A 53 17.20 2.48 2.83
N GLN A 54 17.44 1.19 3.08
CA GLN A 54 18.00 0.27 2.10
C GLN A 54 16.97 -0.79 1.73
N HIS A 55 16.78 -1.01 0.43
CA HIS A 55 15.88 -2.03 -0.10
C HIS A 55 16.45 -2.59 -1.39
N ASN A 56 16.57 -3.92 -1.50
CA ASN A 56 17.04 -4.56 -2.72
C ASN A 56 15.90 -4.63 -3.76
N PHE A 57 15.82 -3.63 -4.65
CA PHE A 57 14.87 -3.65 -5.78
C PHE A 57 15.29 -4.61 -6.90
N GLY A 58 16.48 -5.22 -6.87
CA GLY A 58 16.97 -6.11 -7.92
C GLY A 58 17.30 -5.42 -9.25
N LEU A 59 17.67 -4.13 -9.21
CA LEU A 59 18.01 -3.33 -10.39
C LEU A 59 19.53 -3.21 -10.62
N GLN A 60 20.32 -3.37 -9.57
CA GLN A 60 21.77 -3.37 -9.62
C GLN A 60 22.28 -4.77 -9.30
N ARG A 61 23.46 -5.11 -9.83
CA ARG A 61 24.21 -6.30 -9.41
C ARG A 61 24.90 -5.99 -8.08
N GLU A 62 24.14 -5.75 -7.03
CA GLU A 62 24.68 -5.49 -5.69
C GLU A 62 24.02 -6.37 -4.63
N ASP A 63 24.87 -6.68 -3.63
CA ASP A 63 24.75 -7.55 -2.47
C ASP A 63 23.69 -8.68 -2.49
N THR A 64 24.17 -9.92 -2.60
CA THR A 64 23.38 -11.16 -2.60
C THR A 64 22.76 -11.51 -1.24
N THR A 65 23.02 -10.71 -0.20
CA THR A 65 22.52 -10.94 1.16
C THR A 65 21.01 -10.71 1.29
N LEU A 66 20.44 -9.76 0.54
CA LEU A 66 19.01 -9.45 0.54
C LEU A 66 18.35 -9.98 -0.73
N LYS A 67 17.21 -10.67 -0.58
CA LYS A 67 16.44 -11.14 -1.73
C LYS A 67 15.90 -9.94 -2.54
N PRO A 68 16.06 -9.89 -3.87
CA PRO A 68 15.53 -8.82 -4.70
C PRO A 68 13.99 -8.85 -4.73
N ILE A 69 13.37 -7.71 -4.44
CA ILE A 69 11.91 -7.55 -4.35
C ILE A 69 11.51 -6.20 -4.96
N GLY A 70 10.86 -6.22 -6.13
CA GLY A 70 10.21 -5.04 -6.70
C GLY A 70 8.95 -4.63 -5.93
N LYS A 71 8.46 -3.42 -6.18
CA LYS A 71 7.33 -2.84 -5.45
C LYS A 71 6.47 -1.91 -6.32
N MET A 72 5.17 -1.86 -6.01
CA MET A 72 4.26 -0.86 -6.58
C MET A 72 4.38 0.45 -5.80
N PHE A 73 4.57 1.54 -6.54
CA PHE A 73 4.55 2.91 -6.07
C PHE A 73 3.40 3.66 -6.75
N GLY A 74 2.91 4.71 -6.10
CA GLY A 74 1.90 5.58 -6.68
C GLY A 74 2.20 7.05 -6.39
N VAL A 75 1.75 7.90 -7.31
CA VAL A 75 1.71 9.35 -7.14
C VAL A 75 0.28 9.84 -7.29
N LEU A 76 -0.07 10.87 -6.52
CA LEU A 76 -1.33 11.60 -6.67
C LEU A 76 -1.00 13.08 -6.80
N VAL A 77 -1.24 13.64 -7.97
CA VAL A 77 -1.23 15.09 -8.21
C VAL A 77 -2.44 15.69 -7.50
N VAL A 78 -2.20 16.73 -6.72
CA VAL A 78 -3.21 17.41 -5.92
C VAL A 78 -3.09 18.92 -6.04
N GLN A 79 -4.17 19.62 -5.71
CA GLN A 79 -4.20 21.06 -5.53
C GLN A 79 -4.63 21.40 -4.11
N THR A 80 -3.96 22.36 -3.48
CA THR A 80 -4.33 22.91 -2.16
C THR A 80 -5.50 23.89 -2.28
N ALA A 81 -6.10 24.26 -1.15
CA ALA A 81 -7.13 25.32 -1.11
C ALA A 81 -6.63 26.64 -1.73
N ASP A 82 -5.33 26.96 -1.55
CA ASP A 82 -4.66 28.15 -2.07
C ASP A 82 -4.27 28.03 -3.56
N LYS A 83 -4.78 27.02 -4.27
CA LYS A 83 -4.51 26.73 -5.68
C LYS A 83 -3.08 26.34 -6.01
N GLU A 84 -2.28 26.01 -5.00
CA GLU A 84 -0.92 25.49 -5.20
C GLU A 84 -0.97 24.04 -5.68
N LEU A 85 -0.14 23.72 -6.68
CA LEU A 85 0.00 22.37 -7.20
C LEU A 85 1.14 21.62 -6.50
N GLY A 86 0.90 20.36 -6.19
CA GLY A 86 1.93 19.44 -5.73
C GLY A 86 1.53 17.99 -5.98
N TYR A 87 2.28 17.06 -5.41
CA TYR A 87 1.92 15.65 -5.43
C TYR A 87 2.25 14.93 -4.13
N LEU A 88 1.51 13.86 -3.89
CA LEU A 88 1.73 12.90 -2.83
C LEU A 88 2.38 11.64 -3.41
N ALA A 89 3.15 10.91 -2.60
CA ALA A 89 3.76 9.64 -2.96
C ALA A 89 3.40 8.54 -1.96
N ALA A 90 3.14 7.33 -2.45
CA ALA A 90 2.85 6.15 -1.63
C ALA A 90 3.48 4.89 -2.21
N PHE A 91 3.50 3.82 -1.41
CA PHE A 91 3.93 2.48 -1.82
C PHE A 91 2.99 1.41 -1.27
N SER A 92 2.94 0.25 -1.94
CA SER A 92 2.13 -0.88 -1.50
C SER A 92 2.76 -1.63 -0.32
N GLY A 93 1.95 -2.02 0.67
CA GLY A 93 2.41 -2.77 1.84
C GLY A 93 3.52 -2.05 2.63
N LYS A 94 4.62 -2.74 2.90
CA LYS A 94 5.82 -2.27 3.63
C LYS A 94 7.01 -2.06 2.70
N LEU A 95 7.83 -1.05 2.95
CA LEU A 95 9.08 -0.78 2.25
C LEU A 95 10.23 -0.84 3.25
N ALA A 96 11.31 -1.56 2.94
CA ALA A 96 12.43 -1.77 3.87
C ALA A 96 11.97 -2.20 5.28
N SER A 97 11.01 -3.14 5.33
CA SER A 97 10.36 -3.66 6.56
C SER A 97 9.57 -2.64 7.40
N GLN A 98 9.39 -1.41 6.93
CA GLN A 98 8.71 -0.33 7.63
C GLN A 98 7.45 0.15 6.90
N ASN A 99 6.51 0.71 7.66
CA ASN A 99 5.30 1.36 7.13
C ASN A 99 5.51 2.85 6.85
N HIS A 100 6.46 3.49 7.53
CA HIS A 100 6.68 4.93 7.49
C HIS A 100 8.05 5.26 6.95
N HIS A 101 8.08 6.27 6.11
CA HIS A 101 9.28 6.85 5.49
C HIS A 101 9.00 8.34 5.26
N SER A 102 10.02 9.19 5.36
CA SER A 102 9.85 10.65 5.31
C SER A 102 9.14 11.15 4.04
N TYR A 103 9.43 10.54 2.89
CA TYR A 103 8.92 10.94 1.58
C TYR A 103 7.48 10.50 1.28
N PHE A 104 6.96 9.51 2.02
CA PHE A 104 5.71 8.86 1.67
C PHE A 104 4.59 9.20 2.66
N VAL A 105 3.35 9.22 2.16
CA VAL A 105 2.16 9.32 3.01
C VAL A 105 2.05 8.10 3.93
N PRO A 106 1.53 8.26 5.16
CA PRO A 106 1.38 7.16 6.11
C PRO A 106 0.38 6.10 5.61
N PRO A 107 0.39 4.88 6.19
CA PRO A 107 -0.69 3.93 5.98
C PRO A 107 -2.02 4.47 6.53
N VAL A 108 -3.15 4.03 5.96
CA VAL A 108 -4.49 4.38 6.45
C VAL A 108 -4.69 3.97 7.92
N PHE A 109 -4.16 2.81 8.29
CA PHE A 109 -4.10 2.33 9.67
C PHE A 109 -2.69 1.81 9.95
N ASP A 110 -2.06 2.32 11.01
CA ASP A 110 -0.72 1.87 11.37
C ASP A 110 -0.74 0.62 12.25
N SER A 111 -0.67 -0.51 11.54
CA SER A 111 -0.69 -1.84 12.15
C SER A 111 0.60 -2.22 12.90
N LEU A 112 1.70 -1.47 12.71
CA LEU A 112 3.03 -1.81 13.23
C LEU A 112 3.39 -1.21 14.58
N SER A 113 2.57 -0.32 15.16
CA SER A 113 2.88 0.29 16.46
C SER A 113 2.96 -0.76 17.59
N GLU A 114 3.90 -0.59 18.53
CA GLU A 114 4.34 -1.64 19.47
C GLU A 114 3.27 -2.18 20.44
N ASP A 115 2.07 -1.57 20.49
CA ASP A 115 0.98 -1.98 21.38
C ASP A 115 -0.32 -2.42 20.69
N THR A 116 -0.31 -2.63 19.37
CA THR A 116 -1.53 -3.07 18.67
C THR A 116 -1.93 -4.51 19.00
N PHE A 117 -3.25 -4.76 18.93
CA PHE A 117 -3.82 -6.10 18.98
C PHE A 117 -3.20 -7.03 17.91
N LEU A 118 -2.77 -6.47 16.77
CA LEU A 118 -2.19 -7.25 15.68
C LEU A 118 -0.82 -7.80 16.06
N ASN A 119 0.07 -7.00 16.65
CA ASN A 119 1.40 -7.47 17.07
C ASN A 119 1.30 -8.56 18.16
N LYS A 120 0.41 -8.39 19.13
CA LYS A 120 0.09 -9.42 20.15
C LYS A 120 -0.49 -10.68 19.48
N GLY A 121 -1.41 -10.50 18.55
CA GLY A 121 -2.04 -11.57 17.78
C GLY A 121 -1.06 -12.38 16.93
N MET A 122 -0.15 -11.72 16.22
CA MET A 122 0.85 -12.35 15.37
C MET A 122 1.87 -13.15 16.17
N ARG A 123 2.25 -12.68 17.38
CA ARG A 123 3.07 -13.46 18.31
C ARG A 123 2.37 -14.76 18.73
N ALA A 124 1.09 -14.70 19.08
CA ALA A 124 0.31 -15.89 19.40
C ALA A 124 0.21 -16.86 18.20
N LEU A 125 0.00 -16.35 16.98
CA LEU A 125 0.03 -17.17 15.76
C LEU A 125 1.39 -17.86 15.55
N LYS A 126 2.49 -17.15 15.82
CA LYS A 126 3.84 -17.72 15.69
C LYS A 126 4.01 -18.93 16.61
N VAL A 127 3.60 -18.82 17.88
CA VAL A 127 3.63 -19.92 18.85
C VAL A 127 2.81 -21.12 18.35
N ILE A 128 1.57 -20.90 17.91
CA ILE A 128 0.72 -21.98 17.40
C ILE A 128 1.34 -22.65 16.15
N ASN A 129 1.92 -21.86 15.23
CA ASN A 129 2.57 -22.41 14.04
C ASN A 129 3.82 -23.25 14.40
N GLU A 130 4.57 -22.84 15.42
CA GLU A 130 5.72 -23.61 15.92
C GLU A 130 5.27 -24.94 16.54
N GLU A 131 4.22 -24.94 17.36
CA GLU A 131 3.64 -26.17 17.92
C GLU A 131 3.14 -27.13 16.83
N ILE A 132 2.42 -26.61 15.83
CA ILE A 132 1.98 -27.39 14.66
C ILE A 132 3.19 -28.02 13.95
N LYS A 133 4.24 -27.23 13.70
CA LYS A 133 5.45 -27.70 13.02
C LYS A 133 6.15 -28.81 13.82
N GLN A 134 6.23 -28.69 15.13
CA GLN A 134 6.83 -29.73 15.99
C GLN A 134 6.05 -31.05 15.94
N LEU A 135 4.71 -30.99 16.01
CA LEU A 135 3.87 -32.18 15.92
C LEU A 135 3.93 -32.84 14.53
N GLU A 136 3.98 -32.05 13.47
CA GLU A 136 4.12 -32.56 12.10
C GLU A 136 5.48 -33.26 11.89
N LEU A 137 6.56 -32.68 12.43
CA LEU A 137 7.90 -33.27 12.38
C LEU A 137 8.01 -34.56 13.21
N ALA A 138 7.26 -34.66 14.31
CA ALA A 138 7.18 -35.87 15.14
C ALA A 138 6.40 -37.03 14.48
N GLY A 139 6.00 -36.91 13.21
CA GLY A 139 5.29 -37.96 12.47
C GLY A 139 3.79 -38.07 12.79
N CYS A 140 3.26 -37.19 13.64
CA CYS A 140 1.85 -37.17 14.04
C CYS A 140 0.98 -36.50 12.96
N LYS A 141 0.79 -37.16 11.81
CA LYS A 141 0.06 -36.57 10.67
C LYS A 141 -1.45 -36.41 10.89
N ALA A 142 -2.03 -37.02 11.93
CA ALA A 142 -3.48 -37.02 12.15
C ALA A 142 -3.90 -37.16 13.64
N THR A 143 -3.14 -36.60 14.59
CA THR A 143 -3.58 -36.60 16.00
C THR A 143 -4.70 -35.58 16.20
N HIS A 144 -5.66 -35.90 17.08
CA HIS A 144 -6.73 -34.99 17.49
C HIS A 144 -6.18 -33.62 17.93
N GLN A 145 -5.03 -33.61 18.61
CA GLN A 145 -4.32 -32.39 19.00
C GLN A 145 -3.87 -31.53 17.81
N LEU A 146 -3.35 -32.11 16.73
CA LEU A 146 -2.94 -31.36 15.55
C LEU A 146 -4.15 -30.71 14.85
N MET A 147 -5.28 -31.42 14.79
CA MET A 147 -6.53 -30.88 14.23
C MET A 147 -7.01 -29.68 15.05
N LEU A 148 -7.07 -29.82 16.38
CA LEU A 148 -7.45 -28.72 17.28
C LEU A 148 -6.52 -27.50 17.16
N LEU A 149 -5.21 -27.70 17.00
CA LEU A 149 -4.27 -26.60 16.81
C LEU A 149 -4.45 -25.90 15.45
N LYS A 150 -4.71 -26.65 14.37
CA LYS A 150 -5.01 -26.07 13.06
C LYS A 150 -6.31 -25.27 13.07
N GLU A 151 -7.34 -25.76 13.75
CA GLU A 151 -8.61 -25.05 13.95
C GLU A 151 -8.40 -23.78 14.79
N LYS A 152 -7.70 -23.87 15.92
CA LYS A 152 -7.34 -22.72 16.76
C LYS A 152 -6.57 -21.67 15.96
N ARG A 153 -5.56 -22.08 15.18
CA ARG A 153 -4.78 -21.19 14.31
C ARG A 153 -5.67 -20.48 13.28
N LYS A 154 -6.58 -21.22 12.64
CA LYS A 154 -7.52 -20.68 11.66
C LYS A 154 -8.46 -19.65 12.30
N ALA A 155 -9.12 -20.01 13.41
CA ALA A 155 -10.04 -19.15 14.13
C ALA A 155 -9.33 -17.87 14.62
N HIS A 156 -8.13 -18.00 15.19
CA HIS A 156 -7.34 -16.86 15.65
C HIS A 156 -6.92 -15.94 14.50
N SER A 157 -6.46 -16.49 13.37
CA SER A 157 -6.12 -15.71 12.17
C SER A 157 -7.32 -14.96 11.61
N GLN A 158 -8.49 -15.61 11.56
CA GLN A 158 -9.74 -14.98 11.09
C GLN A 158 -10.21 -13.87 12.04
N GLY A 159 -10.10 -14.10 13.35
CA GLY A 159 -10.41 -13.09 14.37
C GLY A 159 -9.52 -11.84 14.23
N LEU A 160 -8.21 -12.02 14.09
CA LEU A 160 -7.28 -10.90 13.87
C LEU A 160 -7.57 -10.15 12.59
N GLN A 161 -7.86 -10.86 11.50
CA GLN A 161 -8.20 -10.23 10.23
C GLN A 161 -9.50 -9.42 10.34
N SER A 162 -10.51 -9.96 11.04
CA SER A 162 -11.76 -9.25 11.32
C SER A 162 -11.53 -7.96 12.11
N GLN A 163 -10.72 -8.02 13.17
CA GLN A 163 -10.33 -6.83 13.96
C GLN A 163 -9.55 -5.81 13.12
N LEU A 164 -8.68 -6.28 12.22
CA LEU A 164 -7.95 -5.43 11.30
C LEU A 164 -8.93 -4.68 10.39
N PHE A 165 -9.93 -5.37 9.85
CA PHE A 165 -10.96 -4.72 9.04
C PHE A 165 -11.75 -3.68 9.84
N ASP A 166 -12.07 -3.91 11.12
CA ASP A 166 -12.76 -2.89 11.93
C ASP A 166 -11.92 -1.63 12.16
N ALA A 167 -10.59 -1.80 12.25
CA ALA A 167 -9.64 -0.72 12.50
C ALA A 167 -9.42 0.19 11.29
N TYR A 168 -9.53 -0.32 10.05
CA TYR A 168 -9.46 0.50 8.85
C TYR A 168 -10.73 1.36 8.70
N LYS A 169 -10.54 2.66 8.48
CA LYS A 169 -11.61 3.61 8.13
C LYS A 169 -11.17 4.38 6.88
N PHE A 170 -11.91 4.21 5.78
CA PHE A 170 -11.65 4.90 4.53
C PHE A 170 -12.64 6.06 4.37
N SER A 171 -12.12 7.27 4.15
CA SER A 171 -12.93 8.44 3.82
C SER A 171 -13.20 8.52 2.32
N ASN A 172 -14.41 8.93 1.95
CA ASN A 172 -14.71 9.40 0.60
C ASN A 172 -14.49 10.92 0.48
N ALA A 173 -14.71 11.46 -0.72
CA ALA A 173 -14.58 12.90 -0.98
C ALA A 173 -15.54 13.79 -0.16
N ALA A 174 -16.61 13.23 0.41
CA ALA A 174 -17.54 13.93 1.30
C ALA A 174 -17.16 13.83 2.80
N GLY A 175 -16.06 13.13 3.11
CA GLY A 175 -15.61 12.91 4.49
C GLY A 175 -16.32 11.77 5.23
N GLU A 176 -17.18 11.00 4.55
CA GLU A 176 -17.88 9.87 5.14
C GLU A 176 -16.95 8.66 5.27
N LEU A 177 -17.10 7.88 6.35
CA LEU A 177 -16.19 6.77 6.68
C LEU A 177 -16.85 5.40 6.50
N ARG A 178 -16.11 4.45 5.91
CA ARG A 178 -16.47 3.03 5.87
C ARG A 178 -15.29 2.11 6.18
N THR A 179 -15.60 0.93 6.71
CA THR A 179 -14.64 -0.16 6.92
C THR A 179 -14.61 -1.10 5.72
N PRO A 180 -13.57 -1.93 5.53
CA PRO A 180 -13.62 -3.06 4.61
C PRO A 180 -14.88 -3.93 4.74
N LYS A 181 -15.44 -4.11 5.95
CA LYS A 181 -16.65 -4.93 6.14
C LYS A 181 -17.90 -4.29 5.53
N ASP A 182 -17.93 -2.96 5.40
CA ASP A 182 -19.02 -2.23 4.76
C ASP A 182 -18.87 -2.20 3.23
N LEU A 183 -17.66 -2.49 2.73
CA LEU A 183 -17.27 -2.31 1.32
C LEU A 183 -17.19 -3.62 0.53
N PHE A 184 -17.11 -4.75 1.21
CA PHE A 184 -16.96 -6.06 0.59
C PHE A 184 -17.84 -7.08 1.30
N THR A 185 -18.44 -8.00 0.53
CA THR A 185 -19.11 -9.19 1.09
C THR A 185 -18.13 -10.06 1.88
N THR A 186 -16.92 -10.26 1.32
CA THR A 186 -15.80 -10.94 1.98
C THR A 186 -14.54 -10.11 1.74
N PRO A 187 -14.11 -9.29 2.72
CA PRO A 187 -13.00 -8.39 2.47
C PRO A 187 -11.68 -9.17 2.28
N PRO A 188 -10.88 -8.87 1.25
CA PRO A 188 -9.63 -9.58 1.00
C PRO A 188 -8.52 -9.12 1.96
N ALA A 189 -7.57 -10.02 2.22
CA ALA A 189 -6.37 -9.66 3.00
C ALA A 189 -5.56 -8.56 2.28
N GLY A 190 -5.22 -7.49 3.01
CA GLY A 190 -4.51 -6.33 2.48
C GLY A 190 -5.38 -5.32 1.74
N ALA A 191 -6.71 -5.39 1.87
CA ALA A 191 -7.60 -4.32 1.39
C ALA A 191 -7.18 -2.97 2.02
N GLY A 192 -6.90 -1.98 1.17
CA GLY A 192 -6.43 -0.65 1.60
C GLY A 192 -4.93 -0.50 1.86
N GLU A 193 -4.11 -1.53 1.65
CA GLU A 193 -2.65 -1.43 1.80
C GLU A 193 -1.93 -0.98 0.50
N CYS A 194 -2.67 -0.85 -0.59
CA CYS A 194 -2.16 -0.39 -1.89
C CYS A 194 -1.83 1.11 -1.88
N ALA A 195 -1.11 1.58 -2.91
CA ALA A 195 -0.67 2.97 -2.97
C ALA A 195 -1.87 3.93 -3.13
N ALA A 196 -2.78 3.67 -4.07
CA ALA A 196 -3.92 4.55 -4.33
C ALA A 196 -4.81 4.86 -3.12
N PRO A 197 -5.27 3.86 -2.31
CA PRO A 197 -6.05 4.16 -1.11
C PRO A 197 -5.33 5.06 -0.11
N LYS A 198 -4.00 4.87 0.09
CA LYS A 198 -3.22 5.72 1.02
C LYS A 198 -3.12 7.16 0.52
N LEU A 199 -2.93 7.34 -0.79
CA LEU A 199 -2.84 8.66 -1.43
C LEU A 199 -4.15 9.43 -1.27
N LEU A 200 -5.28 8.81 -1.63
CA LEU A 200 -6.59 9.45 -1.52
C LEU A 200 -6.98 9.71 -0.06
N GLN A 201 -6.68 8.77 0.84
CA GLN A 201 -6.97 8.93 2.26
C GLN A 201 -6.25 10.16 2.83
N TYR A 202 -4.95 10.30 2.52
CA TYR A 202 -4.17 11.45 2.96
C TYR A 202 -4.69 12.74 2.32
N ALA A 203 -5.03 12.71 1.02
CA ALA A 203 -5.57 13.89 0.34
C ALA A 203 -6.85 14.40 1.01
N TYR A 204 -7.81 13.51 1.28
CA TYR A 204 -9.07 13.88 1.95
C TYR A 204 -8.88 14.34 3.40
N GLN A 205 -7.94 13.76 4.14
CA GLN A 205 -7.64 14.18 5.53
C GLN A 205 -6.96 15.55 5.63
N HIS A 206 -6.41 16.04 4.53
CA HIS A 206 -5.65 17.29 4.46
C HIS A 206 -6.28 18.31 3.51
N ASP A 207 -7.56 18.13 3.16
CA ASP A 207 -8.33 19.03 2.29
C ASP A 207 -7.64 19.30 0.93
N LEU A 208 -6.92 18.29 0.42
CA LEU A 208 -6.23 18.35 -0.87
C LEU A 208 -7.15 17.81 -1.97
N MET A 209 -7.32 18.59 -3.05
CA MET A 209 -8.13 18.19 -4.20
C MET A 209 -7.35 17.22 -5.08
N PRO A 210 -7.79 15.94 -5.25
CA PRO A 210 -7.16 14.99 -6.17
C PRO A 210 -7.37 15.40 -7.63
N LEU A 211 -6.29 15.42 -8.42
CA LEU A 211 -6.34 15.82 -9.84
C LEU A 211 -5.94 14.71 -10.81
N ALA A 212 -4.89 13.95 -10.50
CA ALA A 212 -4.46 12.84 -11.33
C ALA A 212 -3.68 11.81 -10.52
N ILE A 213 -3.95 10.53 -10.73
CA ILE A 213 -3.34 9.42 -10.00
C ILE A 213 -2.71 8.43 -10.98
N ALA A 214 -1.53 7.92 -10.62
CA ALA A 214 -0.93 6.82 -11.35
C ALA A 214 -0.14 5.92 -10.41
N GLU A 215 -0.13 4.62 -10.73
CA GLU A 215 0.73 3.64 -10.08
C GLU A 215 1.71 3.03 -11.10
N PHE A 216 2.93 2.74 -10.64
CA PHE A 216 3.97 2.10 -11.45
C PHE A 216 4.75 1.07 -10.64
N TRP A 217 5.35 0.11 -11.34
CA TRP A 217 6.22 -0.89 -10.73
C TRP A 217 7.67 -0.43 -10.72
N TRP A 218 8.36 -0.61 -9.59
CA TRP A 218 9.78 -0.31 -9.44
C TRP A 218 10.54 -1.54 -8.93
N GLY A 219 11.38 -2.10 -9.79
CA GLY A 219 12.31 -3.17 -9.43
C GLY A 219 12.17 -4.41 -10.31
N ALA A 220 12.88 -5.46 -9.93
CA ALA A 220 12.77 -6.78 -10.52
C ALA A 220 11.32 -7.31 -10.43
N PRO A 221 10.91 -8.17 -11.38
CA PRO A 221 9.59 -8.81 -11.34
C PRO A 221 9.42 -9.64 -10.05
N PRO A 222 8.18 -9.84 -9.59
CA PRO A 222 7.90 -10.65 -8.40
C PRO A 222 8.37 -12.10 -8.56
N SER A 223 8.90 -12.69 -7.48
CA SER A 223 9.53 -14.02 -7.48
C SER A 223 8.58 -15.23 -7.63
N SER A 224 7.26 -15.03 -7.54
CA SER A 224 6.23 -16.07 -7.69
C SER A 224 5.37 -15.77 -8.93
N ALA A 225 5.33 -16.69 -9.89
CA ALA A 225 4.84 -16.51 -11.26
C ALA A 225 3.32 -16.25 -11.42
N ILE A 226 2.97 -15.45 -12.45
CA ILE A 226 1.86 -15.56 -13.44
C ILE A 226 1.75 -14.24 -14.23
N THR A 227 1.97 -13.09 -13.57
CA THR A 227 2.00 -11.76 -14.22
C THR A 227 3.39 -11.14 -14.08
N THR A 228 4.09 -10.94 -15.20
CA THR A 228 5.37 -10.23 -15.20
C THR A 228 5.13 -8.74 -14.97
N ARG A 229 5.85 -8.16 -14.02
CA ARG A 229 5.89 -6.71 -13.82
C ARG A 229 7.17 -6.17 -14.44
N THR A 230 7.05 -5.08 -15.18
CA THR A 230 8.16 -4.42 -15.88
C THR A 230 8.56 -3.19 -15.08
N HIS A 231 9.86 -3.04 -14.81
CA HIS A 231 10.40 -1.87 -14.14
C HIS A 231 10.01 -0.57 -14.87
N GLY A 232 9.49 0.40 -14.13
CA GLY A 232 9.04 1.70 -14.64
C GLY A 232 7.67 1.70 -15.33
N ALA A 233 7.06 0.53 -15.58
CA ALA A 233 5.78 0.46 -16.27
C ALA A 233 4.61 0.83 -15.35
N TYR A 234 3.61 1.50 -15.94
CA TYR A 234 2.36 1.87 -15.30
C TYR A 234 1.41 0.68 -15.22
N TYR A 235 0.62 0.63 -14.15
CA TYR A 235 -0.35 -0.42 -13.93
C TYR A 235 -1.62 0.13 -13.27
N PRO A 236 -2.78 -0.49 -13.55
CA PRO A 236 -4.02 -0.08 -12.91
C PRO A 236 -4.01 -0.48 -11.45
N ALA A 237 -4.84 0.19 -10.65
CA ALA A 237 -5.19 -0.25 -9.32
C ALA A 237 -5.73 -1.68 -9.34
N CYS A 238 -5.51 -2.39 -8.24
CA CYS A 238 -5.82 -3.80 -8.15
C CYS A 238 -7.33 -4.08 -8.11
N GLU A 239 -7.85 -4.92 -9.00
CA GLU A 239 -9.28 -5.27 -8.98
C GLU A 239 -9.69 -5.90 -7.65
N ASP A 240 -8.99 -6.96 -7.24
CA ASP A 240 -9.42 -7.78 -6.11
C ASP A 240 -9.47 -7.01 -4.79
N LYS A 241 -8.43 -6.22 -4.47
CA LYS A 241 -8.28 -5.58 -3.15
C LYS A 241 -8.64 -4.10 -3.13
N CYS A 242 -8.65 -3.44 -4.29
CA CYS A 242 -8.81 -2.01 -4.38
C CYS A 242 -10.20 -1.62 -4.88
N ARG A 243 -10.91 -2.46 -5.66
CA ARG A 243 -12.22 -2.12 -6.27
C ARG A 243 -13.24 -1.60 -5.26
N GLY A 244 -13.50 -2.34 -4.18
CA GLY A 244 -14.45 -1.90 -3.15
C GLY A 244 -14.01 -0.67 -2.38
N VAL A 245 -12.70 -0.55 -2.08
CA VAL A 245 -12.14 0.62 -1.36
C VAL A 245 -12.20 1.88 -2.24
N LEU A 246 -11.61 1.83 -3.42
CA LEU A 246 -11.54 2.98 -4.32
C LEU A 246 -12.91 3.36 -4.88
N GLY A 247 -13.80 2.40 -5.13
CA GLY A 247 -15.18 2.69 -5.51
C GLY A 247 -15.88 3.55 -4.46
N TRP A 248 -15.72 3.21 -3.18
CA TRP A 248 -16.23 4.06 -2.11
C TRP A 248 -15.56 5.43 -2.02
N MET A 249 -14.23 5.47 -2.12
CA MET A 249 -13.47 6.72 -1.95
C MET A 249 -13.79 7.74 -3.04
N LEU A 250 -14.03 7.27 -4.27
CA LEU A 250 -14.20 8.10 -5.46
C LEU A 250 -15.66 8.45 -5.77
N GLY A 251 -16.64 7.66 -5.29
CA GLY A 251 -18.07 7.85 -5.56
C GLY A 251 -18.58 6.99 -6.71
#